data_AF-L0HDD1-F1
#
_entry.id   AF-L0HDD1-F1
#
_cell.length_a   1.000
_cell.length_b   1.000
_cell.length_c   1.000
_cell.angle_alpha   90.00
_cell.angle_beta   90.00
_cell.angle_gamma   90.00
#
_symmetry.space_group_name_H-M   'P 1'
#
loop_
_entity.id
_entity.type
_entity.pdbx_description
1 polymer ?
#
loop_
_entity_poly.entity_id
_entity_poly.type
_entity_poly.pdbx_seq_one_letter_code
_entity_poly.pdbx_strand_id
1 'polypeptide(L)'
;MKYHVLAACILMIAGVAIAGCTQGTTTTPASTGTQVATETARITPQVSFSLGDHYLQDPQGYTFQTEKDVLVKEFRVDDPSWGVYFKVQPLSDDVQKCWFSIDVTDVNTQKLVIHDGYGKDQPYEREQWIAMHGDGPYKLTMTGNCAKVWVTAAKRNP
;
A
#
# COMPACT_ATOMS: atom_id res chain seq x y z
N MET A 1 -28.60 -35.74 5.80
CA MET A 1 -27.38 -36.49 6.18
C MET A 1 -26.22 -35.85 5.41
N LYS A 2 -25.06 -35.51 5.95
CA LYS A 2 -24.50 -35.46 7.30
C LYS A 2 -23.22 -34.61 7.13
N TYR A 3 -23.06 -33.58 7.94
CA TYR A 3 -21.87 -32.75 8.03
C TYR A 3 -20.70 -33.55 8.58
N HIS A 4 -19.67 -33.86 7.80
CA HIS A 4 -18.41 -34.40 8.33
C HIS A 4 -17.21 -34.03 7.44
N VAL A 5 -16.81 -32.76 7.42
CA VAL A 5 -15.40 -32.38 7.14
C VAL A 5 -15.07 -31.16 7.99
N LEU A 6 -15.03 -31.35 9.31
CA LEU A 6 -14.60 -30.31 10.26
C LEU A 6 -14.04 -31.01 11.49
N ALA A 7 -12.79 -31.49 11.39
CA ALA A 7 -11.92 -31.79 12.52
C ALA A 7 -10.61 -32.38 11.99
N ALA A 8 -9.51 -31.66 12.20
CA ALA A 8 -8.15 -32.18 12.47
C ALA A 8 -7.11 -31.30 11.80
N CYS A 9 -6.74 -30.20 12.45
CA CYS A 9 -5.38 -29.63 12.39
C CYS A 9 -5.23 -28.67 13.58
N ILE A 10 -5.30 -29.25 14.78
CA ILE A 10 -4.91 -28.60 16.02
C ILE A 10 -3.67 -29.33 16.54
N LEU A 11 -2.68 -28.54 16.95
CA LEU A 11 -1.54 -28.85 17.83
C LEU A 11 -0.41 -29.71 17.25
N MET A 12 0.77 -29.09 17.14
CA MET A 12 1.98 -29.53 17.87
C MET A 12 2.97 -28.36 17.98
N ILE A 13 3.06 -27.81 19.19
CA ILE A 13 4.16 -26.98 19.71
C ILE A 13 5.05 -27.92 20.52
N ALA A 14 6.36 -27.95 20.27
CA ALA A 14 7.42 -28.10 21.29
C ALA A 14 8.79 -28.35 20.63
N GLY A 15 9.82 -27.65 21.11
CA GLY A 15 11.20 -27.94 20.75
C GLY A 15 12.22 -26.89 21.20
N VAL A 16 12.13 -26.41 22.44
CA VAL A 16 13.24 -25.69 23.09
C VAL A 16 14.18 -26.73 23.68
N ALA A 17 15.41 -26.80 23.15
CA ALA A 17 16.51 -27.51 23.79
C ALA A 17 17.55 -26.48 24.27
N ILE A 18 17.63 -26.37 25.58
CA ILE A 18 18.61 -25.63 26.36
C ILE A 18 19.75 -26.61 26.65
N ALA A 19 20.97 -26.31 26.22
CA ALA A 19 22.18 -26.92 26.79
C ALA A 19 23.40 -26.09 26.39
N GLY A 20 24.14 -25.59 27.39
CA GLY A 20 25.46 -25.00 27.15
C GLY A 20 25.91 -23.99 28.20
N CYS A 21 25.97 -24.39 29.47
CA CYS A 21 26.83 -23.72 30.45
C CYS A 21 28.25 -24.27 30.30
N THR A 22 29.24 -23.42 30.07
CA THR A 22 30.62 -23.68 30.51
C THR A 22 31.24 -22.37 31.02
N GLN A 23 31.62 -22.40 32.30
CA GLN A 23 32.39 -21.35 32.96
C GLN A 23 33.88 -21.52 32.64
N GLY A 24 34.52 -20.39 32.32
CA GLY A 24 35.84 -20.03 32.85
C GLY A 24 37.09 -20.45 32.05
N THR A 25 37.76 -19.48 31.44
CA THR A 25 39.18 -19.16 31.74
C THR A 25 39.60 -17.84 31.09
N THR A 26 40.24 -17.01 31.90
CA THR A 26 40.78 -15.69 31.57
C THR A 26 42.07 -15.83 30.77
N THR A 27 42.14 -15.22 29.59
CA THR A 27 43.38 -14.74 28.96
C THR A 27 43.04 -13.57 28.05
N THR A 28 43.65 -12.41 28.30
CA THR A 28 43.56 -11.21 27.46
C THR A 28 44.56 -11.31 26.32
N PRO A 29 44.14 -11.18 25.05
CA PRO A 29 45.04 -10.75 23.98
C PRO A 29 44.75 -9.30 23.60
N ALA A 30 45.80 -8.68 23.07
CA ALA A 30 45.97 -7.27 22.79
C ALA A 30 44.82 -6.56 22.04
N SER A 31 44.66 -5.29 22.40
CA SER A 31 43.90 -4.25 21.70
C SER A 31 44.10 -4.33 20.17
N THR A 32 43.08 -4.83 19.48
CA THR A 32 42.90 -4.65 18.04
C THR A 32 41.86 -3.56 17.87
N GLY A 33 42.25 -2.47 17.20
CA GLY A 33 41.44 -1.27 17.07
C GLY A 33 40.01 -1.57 16.64
N THR A 34 39.05 -1.08 17.42
CA THR A 34 37.65 -1.02 17.01
C THR A 34 37.58 -0.12 15.78
N GLN A 35 37.47 -0.72 14.59
CA GLN A 35 36.84 -0.01 13.49
C GLN A 35 35.40 0.23 13.92
N VAL A 36 35.12 1.47 14.31
CA VAL A 36 33.77 2.00 14.36
C VAL A 36 33.24 1.80 12.95
N ALA A 37 32.40 0.78 12.78
CA ALA A 37 31.57 0.69 11.60
C ALA A 37 30.71 1.95 11.63
N THR A 38 31.07 2.94 10.82
CA THR A 38 30.19 4.07 10.56
C THR A 38 28.93 3.46 9.97
N GLU A 39 27.89 3.40 10.81
CA GLU A 39 26.55 3.06 10.40
C GLU A 39 26.20 4.04 9.28
N THR A 40 26.27 3.55 8.04
CA THR A 40 25.86 4.35 6.89
C THR A 40 24.37 4.55 7.11
N ALA A 41 24.01 5.74 7.60
CA ALA A 41 22.64 6.12 7.83
C ALA A 41 21.87 5.76 6.56
N ARG A 42 21.00 4.75 6.67
CA ARG A 42 20.05 4.43 5.61
C ARG A 42 19.26 5.72 5.46
N ILE A 43 19.47 6.43 4.36
CA ILE A 43 18.59 7.53 3.97
C ILE A 43 17.27 6.85 3.64
N THR A 44 16.43 6.65 4.65
CA THR A 44 15.03 6.34 4.44
C THR A 44 14.50 7.53 3.67
N PRO A 45 14.03 7.36 2.41
CA PRO A 45 13.46 8.46 1.66
C PRO A 45 12.35 9.07 2.50
N GLN A 46 12.62 10.27 3.02
CA GLN A 46 11.66 10.96 3.86
C GLN A 46 10.61 11.53 2.90
N VAL A 47 9.43 10.93 2.92
CA VAL A 47 8.31 11.40 2.09
C VAL A 47 8.02 12.85 2.47
N SER A 48 8.28 13.77 1.54
CA SER A 48 8.04 15.19 1.74
C SER A 48 6.65 15.53 1.22
N PHE A 49 5.74 15.90 2.11
CA PHE A 49 4.41 16.40 1.78
C PHE A 49 4.42 17.93 1.86
N SER A 50 4.07 18.60 0.78
CA SER A 50 3.69 20.01 0.75
C SER A 50 2.31 20.20 1.39
N LEU A 51 2.02 21.41 1.92
CA LEU A 51 0.77 21.69 2.65
C LEU A 51 -0.52 21.43 1.82
N GLY A 52 -0.41 21.35 0.48
CA GLY A 52 -1.49 20.98 -0.42
C GLY A 52 -1.68 19.48 -0.65
N ASP A 53 -0.72 18.64 -0.22
CA ASP A 53 -0.74 17.17 -0.42
C ASP A 53 -1.68 16.44 0.55
N HIS A 54 -2.29 17.18 1.48
CA HIS A 54 -3.44 16.72 2.26
C HIS A 54 -4.70 16.59 1.39
N TYR A 55 -4.71 17.10 0.16
CA TYR A 55 -5.86 16.97 -0.73
C TYR A 55 -5.36 16.58 -2.11
N LEU A 56 -5.23 15.28 -2.35
CA LEU A 56 -4.97 14.82 -3.71
C LEU A 56 -6.22 15.11 -4.53
N GLN A 57 -6.20 16.20 -5.29
CA GLN A 57 -7.26 16.56 -6.22
C GLN A 57 -6.66 17.22 -7.45
N ASP A 58 -6.82 16.60 -8.61
CA ASP A 58 -6.50 17.22 -9.89
C ASP A 58 -7.81 17.59 -10.61
N PRO A 59 -8.13 18.88 -10.76
CA PRO A 59 -9.37 19.31 -11.40
C PRO A 59 -9.43 18.92 -12.89
N GLN A 60 -8.29 18.72 -13.54
CA GLN A 60 -8.23 18.30 -14.94
C GLN A 60 -8.40 16.79 -15.10
N GLY A 61 -8.20 16.01 -14.05
CA GLY A 61 -8.22 14.55 -14.07
C GLY A 61 -7.02 13.95 -14.80
N TYR A 62 -6.79 12.66 -14.58
CA TYR A 62 -5.71 11.88 -15.17
C TYR A 62 -6.22 11.13 -16.39
N THR A 63 -5.46 11.13 -17.47
CA THR A 63 -5.84 10.44 -18.71
C THR A 63 -4.88 9.29 -18.96
N PHE A 64 -5.44 8.10 -19.12
CA PHE A 64 -4.75 6.86 -19.46
C PHE A 64 -5.16 6.48 -20.88
N GLN A 65 -4.26 6.68 -21.83
CA GLN A 65 -4.47 6.35 -23.23
C GLN A 65 -4.14 4.88 -23.51
N THR A 66 -3.14 4.35 -22.80
CA THR A 66 -2.63 2.99 -23.02
C THR A 66 -2.42 2.25 -21.71
N GLU A 67 -2.47 0.91 -21.76
CA GLU A 67 -2.19 0.02 -20.61
C GLU A 67 -0.81 0.20 -19.97
N LYS A 68 0.10 0.91 -20.65
CA LYS A 68 1.45 1.22 -20.15
C LYS A 68 1.50 2.48 -19.31
N ASP A 69 0.41 3.26 -19.29
CA ASP A 69 0.35 4.50 -18.55
C ASP A 69 0.20 4.18 -17.06
N VAL A 70 1.21 4.57 -16.28
CA VAL A 70 1.25 4.40 -14.83
C VAL A 70 1.44 5.75 -14.19
N LEU A 71 0.55 6.11 -13.26
CA LEU A 71 0.65 7.32 -12.46
C LEU A 71 0.79 6.94 -11.00
N VAL A 72 1.78 7.53 -10.31
CA VAL A 72 1.96 7.35 -8.87
C VAL A 72 1.70 8.67 -8.16
N LYS A 73 0.91 8.62 -7.10
CA LYS A 73 0.62 9.77 -6.22
C LYS A 73 0.78 9.34 -4.77
N GLU A 74 1.21 10.27 -3.93
CA GLU A 74 1.29 10.07 -2.49
C GLU A 74 0.42 11.10 -1.80
N PHE A 75 -0.22 10.69 -0.71
CA PHE A 75 -1.07 11.54 0.11
C PHE A 75 -1.01 11.08 1.56
N ARG A 76 -1.46 11.92 2.48
CA ARG A 76 -1.52 11.59 3.90
C ARG A 76 -2.96 11.60 4.39
N VAL A 77 -3.33 10.56 5.13
CA VAL A 77 -4.60 10.48 5.86
C VAL A 77 -4.32 10.91 7.30
N ASP A 78 -5.06 11.91 7.78
CA ASP A 78 -4.92 12.40 9.15
C ASP A 78 -5.87 11.71 10.13
N ASP A 79 -7.01 11.19 9.63
CA ASP A 79 -7.99 10.49 10.45
C ASP A 79 -8.85 9.51 9.61
N PRO A 80 -9.48 8.48 10.23
CA PRO A 80 -10.24 7.47 9.49
C PRO A 80 -11.54 7.94 8.82
N SER A 81 -11.93 9.21 8.94
CA SER A 81 -13.07 9.75 8.19
C SER A 81 -12.74 9.98 6.71
N TRP A 82 -11.47 9.85 6.31
CA TRP A 82 -11.03 10.06 4.94
C TRP A 82 -11.41 8.92 4.01
N GLY A 83 -11.46 9.26 2.72
CA GLY A 83 -11.62 8.31 1.65
C GLY A 83 -10.95 8.80 0.37
N VAL A 84 -10.70 7.85 -0.52
CA VAL A 84 -10.33 8.15 -1.91
C VAL A 84 -11.59 7.94 -2.75
N TYR A 85 -12.08 9.02 -3.33
CA TYR A 85 -13.12 9.00 -4.34
C TYR A 85 -12.48 8.97 -5.72
N PHE A 86 -13.04 8.20 -6.63
CA PHE A 86 -12.70 8.34 -8.04
C PHE A 86 -13.92 8.29 -8.95
N LYS A 87 -13.81 8.97 -10.08
CA LYS A 87 -14.78 9.00 -11.16
C LYS A 87 -14.12 8.69 -12.49
N VAL A 88 -14.67 7.74 -13.24
CA VAL A 88 -14.14 7.28 -14.53
C VAL A 88 -15.04 7.72 -15.68
N GLN A 89 -14.41 8.31 -16.70
CA GLN A 89 -14.99 8.54 -18.02
C GLN A 89 -14.24 7.67 -19.05
N PRO A 90 -14.90 6.64 -19.62
CA PRO A 90 -14.38 5.94 -20.78
C PRO A 90 -14.18 6.90 -21.97
N LEU A 91 -13.07 6.73 -22.70
CA LEU A 91 -12.70 7.56 -23.85
C LEU A 91 -12.93 6.86 -25.19
N SER A 92 -13.54 5.67 -25.18
CA SER A 92 -13.95 4.92 -26.36
C SER A 92 -15.40 4.46 -26.21
N ASP A 93 -16.09 4.33 -27.35
CA ASP A 93 -17.44 3.76 -27.42
C ASP A 93 -17.45 2.26 -27.11
N ASP A 94 -16.33 1.58 -27.36
CA ASP A 94 -16.10 0.20 -26.93
C ASP A 94 -15.65 0.19 -25.46
N VAL A 95 -16.65 0.30 -24.57
CA VAL A 95 -16.43 0.40 -23.12
C VAL A 95 -15.73 -0.81 -22.51
N GLN A 96 -15.78 -1.98 -23.18
CA GLN A 96 -15.10 -3.19 -22.71
C GLN A 96 -13.58 -3.11 -22.85
N LYS A 97 -13.08 -2.22 -23.71
CA LYS A 97 -11.64 -1.91 -23.84
C LYS A 97 -11.16 -0.85 -22.86
N CYS A 98 -12.08 -0.08 -22.29
CA CYS A 98 -11.75 0.98 -21.35
C CYS A 98 -11.70 0.41 -19.94
N TRP A 99 -10.60 0.63 -19.23
CA TRP A 99 -10.48 0.19 -17.85
C TRP A 99 -9.59 1.14 -17.04
N PHE A 100 -9.75 1.11 -15.73
CA PHE A 100 -8.94 1.83 -14.76
C PHE A 100 -8.73 0.96 -13.53
N SER A 101 -7.54 1.01 -12.95
CA SER A 101 -7.22 0.34 -11.70
C SER A 101 -6.43 1.26 -10.79
N ILE A 102 -6.72 1.16 -9.49
CA ILE A 102 -6.06 1.91 -8.43
C ILE A 102 -5.64 0.96 -7.30
N ASP A 103 -4.35 0.99 -6.98
CA ASP A 103 -3.76 0.30 -5.84
C ASP A 103 -3.43 1.31 -4.75
N VAL A 104 -3.94 1.08 -3.54
CA VAL A 104 -3.63 1.87 -2.35
C VAL A 104 -2.66 1.08 -1.47
N THR A 105 -1.44 1.60 -1.33
CA THR A 105 -0.38 1.00 -0.51
C THR A 105 -0.10 1.86 0.71
N ASP A 106 -0.10 1.26 1.90
CA ASP A 106 0.38 1.92 3.11
C ASP A 106 1.91 2.04 3.04
N VAL A 107 2.44 3.26 3.14
CA VAL A 107 3.87 3.52 2.95
C VAL A 107 4.70 3.07 4.16
N ASN A 108 4.13 3.05 5.36
CA ASN A 108 4.85 2.59 6.55
C ASN A 108 5.05 1.08 6.54
N THR A 109 4.00 0.34 6.15
CA THR A 109 4.02 -1.13 6.16
C THR A 109 4.37 -1.75 4.82
N GLN A 110 4.38 -0.96 3.74
CA GLN A 110 4.57 -1.39 2.34
C GLN A 110 3.54 -2.45 1.89
N LYS A 111 2.40 -2.53 2.57
CA LYS A 111 1.33 -3.47 2.23
C LYS A 111 0.33 -2.83 1.28
N LEU A 112 -0.04 -3.58 0.25
CA LEU A 112 -1.24 -3.28 -0.54
C LEU A 112 -2.45 -3.44 0.39
N VAL A 113 -3.18 -2.35 0.58
CA VAL A 113 -4.36 -2.31 1.45
C VAL A 113 -5.61 -2.53 0.61
N ILE A 114 -5.67 -1.92 -0.58
CA ILE A 114 -6.87 -1.92 -1.44
C ILE A 114 -6.44 -2.00 -2.90
N HIS A 115 -7.16 -2.82 -3.67
CA HIS A 115 -7.11 -2.89 -5.12
C HIS A 115 -8.54 -2.73 -5.63
N ASP A 116 -8.79 -1.69 -6.43
CA ASP A 116 -10.12 -1.37 -6.94
C ASP A 116 -10.04 -0.78 -8.36
N GLY A 117 -11.18 -0.48 -8.98
CA GLY A 117 -11.19 0.17 -10.28
C GLY A 117 -12.50 0.09 -11.06
N TYR A 118 -12.37 0.19 -12.37
CA TYR A 118 -13.46 0.17 -13.33
C TYR A 118 -13.11 -0.75 -14.51
N GLY A 119 -14.01 -1.67 -14.83
CA GLY A 119 -13.93 -2.55 -16.01
C GLY A 119 -12.81 -3.59 -15.94
N LYS A 120 -12.54 -4.28 -17.06
CA LYS A 120 -11.63 -5.43 -17.16
C LYS A 120 -12.06 -6.59 -16.23
N ASP A 121 -11.50 -6.65 -15.03
CA ASP A 121 -11.78 -7.60 -13.95
C ASP A 121 -12.47 -6.95 -12.74
N GLN A 122 -12.74 -5.64 -12.80
CA GLN A 122 -13.43 -4.85 -11.80
C GLN A 122 -14.88 -4.52 -12.20
N PRO A 123 -15.73 -4.08 -11.25
CA PRO A 123 -17.08 -3.60 -11.54
C PRO A 123 -17.07 -2.48 -12.59
N TYR A 124 -18.16 -2.33 -13.34
CA TYR A 124 -18.34 -1.21 -14.29
C TYR A 124 -18.96 0.03 -13.63
N GLU A 125 -18.81 0.16 -12.31
CA GLU A 125 -19.25 1.35 -11.57
C GLU A 125 -18.29 2.50 -11.84
N ARG A 126 -18.82 3.61 -12.34
CA ARG A 126 -18.00 4.74 -12.78
C ARG A 126 -17.57 5.65 -11.63
N GLU A 127 -18.20 5.53 -10.48
CA GLU A 127 -17.96 6.38 -9.31
C GLU A 127 -17.90 5.48 -8.09
N GLN A 128 -16.80 5.57 -7.33
CA GLN A 128 -16.59 4.72 -6.16
C GLN A 128 -15.87 5.47 -5.05
N TRP A 129 -16.12 5.03 -3.81
CA TRP A 129 -15.48 5.51 -2.61
C TRP A 129 -14.72 4.39 -1.92
N ILE A 130 -13.43 4.64 -1.72
CA ILE A 130 -12.53 3.77 -0.98
C ILE A 130 -12.34 4.38 0.41
N ALA A 131 -12.80 3.70 1.46
CA ALA A 131 -12.64 4.18 2.83
C ALA A 131 -11.21 3.96 3.34
N MET A 132 -10.63 4.96 3.99
CA MET A 132 -9.31 4.85 4.63
C MET A 132 -9.49 4.50 6.11
N HIS A 133 -8.95 3.36 6.54
CA HIS A 133 -9.17 2.84 7.90
C HIS A 133 -8.03 3.13 8.88
N GLY A 134 -6.90 3.63 8.39
CA GLY A 134 -5.75 4.02 9.20
C GLY A 134 -5.29 5.43 8.84
N ASP A 135 -4.71 6.12 9.80
CA ASP A 135 -3.95 7.33 9.57
C ASP A 135 -2.55 7.01 9.04
N GLY A 136 -1.97 7.95 8.31
CA GLY A 136 -0.61 7.84 7.81
C GLY A 136 -0.45 8.12 6.32
N PRO A 137 0.79 7.96 5.82
CA PRO A 137 1.13 8.13 4.42
C PRO A 137 0.68 6.93 3.58
N TYR A 138 0.04 7.23 2.45
CA TYR A 138 -0.40 6.27 1.46
C TYR A 138 0.12 6.63 0.07
N LYS A 139 0.34 5.59 -0.73
CA LYS A 139 0.72 5.68 -2.14
C LYS A 139 -0.39 5.09 -3.01
N LEU A 140 -0.83 5.85 -3.99
CA LEU A 140 -1.73 5.42 -5.06
C LEU A 140 -0.90 5.07 -6.29
N THR A 141 -1.02 3.84 -6.77
CA THR A 141 -0.55 3.46 -8.11
C THR A 141 -1.77 3.30 -9.00
N MET A 142 -1.86 4.13 -10.02
CA MET A 142 -2.98 4.16 -10.94
C MET A 142 -2.55 3.71 -12.33
N THR A 143 -3.34 2.85 -12.94
CA THR A 143 -3.15 2.38 -14.31
C THR A 143 -4.48 2.38 -15.04
N GLY A 144 -4.46 2.36 -16.36
CA GLY A 144 -5.70 2.33 -17.12
C GLY A 144 -5.48 2.21 -18.62
N ASN A 145 -6.58 2.20 -19.35
CA ASN A 145 -6.60 2.18 -20.80
C ASN A 145 -7.85 2.89 -21.30
N CYS A 146 -7.69 3.80 -22.26
CA CYS A 146 -8.77 4.60 -22.82
C CYS A 146 -9.71 5.20 -21.74
N ALA A 147 -9.16 5.74 -20.67
CA ALA A 147 -9.93 6.23 -19.53
C ALA A 147 -9.42 7.60 -19.05
N LYS A 148 -10.34 8.50 -18.74
CA LYS A 148 -10.06 9.71 -17.98
C LYS A 148 -10.64 9.58 -16.58
N VAL A 149 -9.86 9.88 -15.57
CA VAL A 149 -10.21 9.61 -14.17
C VAL A 149 -9.95 10.82 -13.30
N TRP A 150 -10.95 11.24 -12.55
CA TRP A 150 -10.77 12.21 -11.46
C TRP A 150 -10.61 11.44 -10.17
N VAL A 151 -9.54 11.71 -9.43
CA VAL A 151 -9.28 11.11 -8.12
C VAL A 151 -9.24 12.23 -7.10
N THR A 152 -9.91 12.01 -5.96
CA THR A 152 -9.97 12.94 -4.85
C THR A 152 -9.73 12.19 -3.55
N ALA A 153 -8.63 12.48 -2.85
CA ALA A 153 -8.44 12.05 -1.46
C ALA A 153 -8.87 13.18 -0.53
N ALA A 154 -9.91 12.96 0.27
CA ALA A 154 -10.46 13.97 1.18
C ALA A 154 -11.24 13.33 2.34
N LYS A 155 -11.57 14.14 3.35
CA LYS A 155 -12.55 13.78 4.38
C LYS A 155 -13.89 13.44 3.73
N ARG A 156 -14.44 12.27 4.05
CA ARG A 156 -15.82 11.93 3.68
C ARG A 156 -16.71 12.80 4.56
N ASN A 157 -17.54 13.65 3.96
CA ASN A 157 -18.54 14.37 4.75
C ASN A 157 -19.47 13.33 5.41
N PRO A 158 -19.61 13.32 6.75
CA PRO A 158 -20.57 12.48 7.44
C PRO A 158 -22.02 12.89 7.15
#